data_AF-A0AAU9AG78-F1
#
_entry.id   AF-A0AAU9AG78-F1
#
_cell.length_a   1.000
_cell.length_b   1.000
_cell.length_c   1.000
_cell.angle_alpha   90.00
_cell.angle_beta   90.00
_cell.angle_gamma   90.00
#
_symmetry.space_group_name_H-M   'P 1'
#
loop_
_entity.id
_entity.type
_entity.pdbx_description
1 polymer ?
#
loop_
_entity_poly.entity_id
_entity_poly.type
_entity_poly.pdbx_seq_one_letter_code
_entity_poly.pdbx_strand_id
1 'polypeptide(L)'
;MLEEIYSSRKPVRFEQLDVSEIVLRHIPLGTDKAAVEAQFKAAPGAKIVEDSAAELVVRDNKGQAMLDPDARSVVMTFSFDAAGKLVKVAAVHLKNQ
;
A
#
# COMPACT_ATOMS: atom_id res chain seq x y z
N MET A 1 5.68 7.12 4.82
CA MET A 1 4.51 6.65 4.04
C MET A 1 3.50 5.86 4.88
N LEU A 2 3.73 4.59 5.24
CA LEU A 2 2.72 3.75 5.92
C LEU A 2 2.22 4.33 7.26
N GLU A 3 3.13 4.82 8.11
CA GLU A 3 2.75 5.51 9.36
C GLU A 3 1.92 6.78 9.12
N GLU A 4 2.12 7.47 7.99
CA GLU A 4 1.33 8.65 7.60
C GLU A 4 -0.08 8.23 7.16
N ILE A 5 -0.21 7.13 6.41
CA ILE A 5 -1.50 6.54 6.05
C ILE A 5 -2.29 6.16 7.32
N TYR A 6 -1.64 5.51 8.30
CA TYR A 6 -2.27 5.13 9.56
C TYR A 6 -2.58 6.31 10.48
N SER A 7 -1.80 7.39 10.40
CA SER A 7 -2.04 8.64 11.13
C SER A 7 -3.05 9.56 10.45
N SER A 8 -3.39 9.28 9.19
CA SER A 8 -4.42 9.99 8.44
C SER A 8 -5.83 9.64 8.94
N ARG A 9 -6.85 9.98 8.15
CA ARG A 9 -8.25 9.69 8.47
C ARG A 9 -8.40 8.17 8.68
N LYS A 10 -9.01 7.80 9.81
CA LYS A 10 -9.23 6.40 10.18
C LYS A 10 -10.54 5.92 9.53
N PRO A 11 -10.53 4.80 8.79
CA PRO A 11 -11.76 4.28 8.20
C PRO A 11 -12.73 3.89 9.31
N VAL A 12 -13.97 4.36 9.23
CA VAL A 12 -15.01 4.04 10.21
C VAL A 12 -15.87 2.90 9.68
N ARG A 13 -16.04 1.84 10.49
CA ARG A 13 -16.83 0.64 10.13
C ARG A 13 -16.33 -0.03 8.84
N PHE A 14 -17.05 0.13 7.74
CA PHE A 14 -16.81 -0.49 6.43
C PHE A 14 -16.27 0.51 5.39
N GLU A 15 -15.91 1.71 5.83
CA GLU A 15 -15.40 2.74 4.94
C GLU A 15 -14.06 2.30 4.35
N GLN A 16 -13.96 2.41 3.02
CA GLN A 16 -12.71 2.27 2.30
C GLN A 16 -12.19 3.67 2.05
N LEU A 17 -11.05 4.01 2.66
CA LEU A 17 -10.44 5.31 2.45
C LEU A 17 -9.39 5.22 1.35
N ASP A 18 -9.61 5.99 0.29
CA ASP A 18 -8.59 6.18 -0.74
C ASP A 18 -7.44 7.00 -0.15
N VAL A 19 -6.26 6.38 -0.13
CA VAL A 19 -5.01 6.95 0.37
C VAL A 19 -3.94 6.99 -0.72
N SER A 20 -4.36 6.85 -1.98
CA SER A 20 -3.50 6.88 -3.16
C SER A 20 -2.69 8.17 -3.25
N GLU A 21 -3.27 9.30 -2.85
CA GLU A 21 -2.55 10.58 -2.81
C GLU A 21 -1.36 10.57 -1.86
N ILE A 22 -1.49 9.92 -0.70
CA ILE A 22 -0.38 9.80 0.26
C ILE A 22 0.72 8.93 -0.36
N VAL A 23 0.35 7.81 -0.98
CA VAL A 23 1.33 6.95 -1.65
C VAL A 23 2.03 7.68 -2.79
N LEU A 24 1.30 8.41 -3.63
CA LEU A 24 1.87 9.17 -4.76
C LEU A 24 2.86 10.26 -4.34
N ARG A 25 2.71 10.84 -3.14
CA ARG A 25 3.67 11.81 -2.59
C ARG A 25 5.02 11.18 -2.24
N HIS A 26 5.03 9.90 -1.85
CA HIS A 26 6.24 9.17 -1.50
C HIS A 26 6.79 8.36 -2.68
N ILE A 27 5.92 7.90 -3.57
CA ILE A 27 6.22 7.09 -4.75
C ILE A 27 5.58 7.76 -5.97
N PRO A 28 6.27 8.73 -6.59
CA PRO A 28 5.72 9.47 -7.72
C PRO A 28 5.62 8.58 -8.96
N LEU A 29 4.76 8.99 -9.89
CA LEU A 29 4.70 8.36 -11.21
C LEU A 29 6.06 8.45 -11.91
N GLY A 30 6.40 7.43 -12.70
CA GLY A 30 7.71 7.26 -13.31
C GLY A 30 8.77 6.59 -12.43
N THR A 31 8.43 6.21 -11.20
CA THR A 31 9.33 5.42 -10.35
C THR A 31 9.51 4.01 -10.94
N ASP A 32 10.75 3.50 -10.91
CA ASP A 32 11.05 2.14 -11.35
C ASP A 32 10.43 1.09 -10.42
N LYS A 33 9.85 0.04 -11.00
CA LYS A 33 9.29 -1.09 -10.25
C LYS A 33 10.26 -1.64 -9.20
N ALA A 34 11.53 -1.80 -9.56
CA ALA A 34 12.55 -2.30 -8.64
C ALA A 34 12.74 -1.40 -7.39
N ALA A 35 12.60 -0.08 -7.55
CA ALA A 35 12.67 0.85 -6.44
C ALA A 35 11.42 0.75 -5.54
N VAL A 36 10.23 0.60 -6.12
CA VAL A 36 8.98 0.35 -5.40
C VAL A 36 9.08 -0.95 -4.59
N GLU A 37 9.51 -2.04 -5.22
CA GLU A 37 9.72 -3.32 -4.54
C GLU A 37 10.73 -3.22 -3.40
N ALA A 38 11.88 -2.57 -3.63
CA ALA A 38 12.92 -2.42 -2.62
C ALA A 38 12.41 -1.69 -1.38
N GLN A 39 11.58 -0.66 -1.56
CA GLN A 39 10.96 0.08 -0.48
C GLN A 39 10.05 -0.81 0.39
N PHE A 40 9.27 -1.70 -0.24
CA PHE A 40 8.38 -2.61 0.50
C PHE A 40 9.09 -3.83 1.08
N LYS A 41 10.15 -4.33 0.44
CA LYS A 41 11.03 -5.37 1.01
C LYS A 41 11.73 -4.87 2.29
N ALA A 42 11.99 -3.58 2.39
CA ALA A 42 12.53 -2.94 3.60
C ALA A 42 11.47 -2.65 4.69
N ALA A 43 10.17 -2.77 4.38
CA ALA A 43 9.08 -2.48 5.31
C ALA A 43 8.61 -3.77 6.02
N PRO A 44 8.86 -3.94 7.33
CA PRO A 44 8.62 -5.21 8.03
C PRO A 44 7.14 -5.60 8.17
N GLY A 45 6.20 -4.66 7.99
CA GLY A 45 4.75 -4.89 8.03
C GLY A 45 4.09 -5.13 6.67
N ALA A 46 4.82 -4.85 5.58
CA ALA A 46 4.30 -4.93 4.23
C ALA A 46 4.64 -6.29 3.60
N LYS A 47 3.67 -6.87 2.92
CA LYS A 47 3.83 -8.10 2.15
C LYS A 47 3.43 -7.84 0.70
N ILE A 48 4.27 -8.25 -0.23
CA ILE A 48 3.92 -8.30 -1.64
C ILE A 48 3.02 -9.53 -1.83
N VAL A 49 1.78 -9.29 -2.24
CA VAL A 49 0.76 -10.33 -2.48
C VAL A 49 0.74 -10.74 -3.95
N GLU A 50 1.00 -9.79 -4.83
CA GLU A 50 1.11 -10.01 -6.26
C GLU A 50 2.31 -9.25 -6.82
N ASP A 51 3.07 -9.93 -7.66
CA ASP A 51 4.28 -9.40 -8.31
C ASP A 51 4.29 -9.86 -9.77
N SER A 52 3.76 -9.03 -10.66
CA SER A 52 3.72 -9.26 -12.09
C SER A 52 4.46 -8.15 -12.84
N ALA A 53 4.73 -8.33 -14.13
CA ALA A 53 5.42 -7.31 -14.93
C ALA A 53 4.63 -5.99 -15.04
N ALA A 54 3.30 -6.06 -15.04
CA ALA A 54 2.42 -4.91 -15.20
C ALA A 54 1.85 -4.40 -13.87
N GLU A 55 1.90 -5.19 -12.80
CA GLU A 55 1.21 -4.89 -11.56
C GLU A 55 1.96 -5.43 -10.33
N LEU A 56 2.03 -4.62 -9.27
CA LEU A 56 2.54 -5.01 -7.96
C LEU A 56 1.48 -4.67 -6.92
N VAL A 57 1.01 -5.68 -6.18
CA VAL A 57 0.06 -5.51 -5.09
C VAL A 57 0.78 -5.75 -3.77
N VAL A 58 0.73 -4.74 -2.91
CA VAL A 58 1.34 -4.76 -1.59
C VAL A 58 0.27 -4.57 -0.53
N ARG A 59 0.27 -5.46 0.47
CA ARG A 59 -0.61 -5.39 1.62
C ARG A 59 0.21 -5.18 2.88
N ASP A 60 -0.08 -4.11 3.59
CA ASP A 60 0.43 -3.88 4.94
C ASP A 60 -0.67 -4.20 5.95
N ASN A 61 -0.37 -5.05 6.94
CA ASN A 61 -1.31 -5.42 8.00
C ASN A 61 -0.78 -4.92 9.34
N LYS A 62 -1.31 -3.81 9.83
CA LYS A 62 -0.99 -3.30 11.18
C LYS A 62 -1.98 -3.89 12.19
N GLY A 63 -1.44 -4.54 13.22
CA GLY A 63 -2.22 -5.11 14.31
C GLY A 63 -2.46 -6.63 14.24
N GLN A 64 -2.02 -7.34 13.19
CA GLN A 64 -2.24 -8.80 13.11
C GLN A 64 -1.35 -9.63 14.07
N ALA A 65 -0.35 -9.00 14.70
CA ALA A 65 0.55 -9.66 15.64
C ALA A 65 -0.02 -9.77 17.08
N MET A 66 -1.15 -9.11 17.37
CA MET A 66 -1.88 -9.26 18.62
C MET A 66 -3.37 -9.38 18.29
N LEU A 67 -4.17 -9.98 19.16
CA LEU A 67 -5.64 -10.03 19.08
C LEU A 67 -6.24 -8.61 19.22
N ASP A 68 -5.90 -7.70 18.31
CA ASP A 68 -6.33 -6.32 18.33
C ASP A 68 -7.69 -6.23 17.61
N PRO A 69 -8.77 -5.84 18.31
CA PRO A 69 -10.11 -5.69 17.73
C PRO A 69 -10.21 -4.52 16.73
N ASP A 70 -9.10 -3.81 16.47
CA ASP A 70 -8.99 -2.74 15.47
C ASP A 70 -7.84 -3.04 14.49
N ALA A 71 -7.69 -4.30 14.08
CA ALA A 71 -6.80 -4.69 13.00
C ALA A 71 -7.12 -3.85 11.74
N ARG A 72 -6.09 -3.27 11.13
CA ARG A 72 -6.22 -2.44 9.92
C ARG A 72 -5.28 -2.94 8.85
N SER A 73 -5.74 -2.84 7.62
CA SER A 73 -4.97 -3.25 6.45
C SER A 73 -4.92 -2.09 5.46
N VAL A 74 -3.76 -1.88 4.85
CA VAL A 74 -3.62 -1.01 3.70
C VAL A 74 -3.27 -1.89 2.50
N VAL A 75 -4.08 -1.82 1.46
CA VAL A 75 -3.81 -2.51 0.19
C VAL A 75 -3.41 -1.45 -0.82
N MET A 76 -2.21 -1.59 -1.37
CA MET A 76 -1.65 -0.71 -2.39
C MET A 76 -1.43 -1.51 -3.66
N THR A 77 -1.87 -0.96 -4.77
CA THR A 77 -1.79 -1.54 -6.11
C THR A 77 -1.05 -0.56 -6.99
N PHE A 78 0.05 -1.02 -7.58
CA PHE A 78 0.92 -0.23 -8.44
C PHE A 78 0.84 -0.83 -9.84
N SER A 79 0.45 -0.03 -10.83
CA SER A 79 0.46 -0.45 -12.23
C SER A 79 1.65 0.17 -12.96
N PHE A 80 2.35 -0.63 -13.75
CA PHE A 80 3.55 -0.26 -14.47
C PHE A 80 3.33 -0.31 -15.99
N ASP A 81 4.08 0.51 -16.72
CA ASP A 81 4.15 0.41 -18.18
C ASP A 81 5.12 -0.69 -18.64
N ALA A 82 5.24 -0.86 -19.95
CA ALA A 82 6.16 -1.83 -20.56
C ALA A 82 7.65 -1.53 -20.27
N ALA A 83 7.99 -0.32 -19.83
CA ALA A 83 9.33 0.05 -19.40
C ALA A 83 9.56 -0.20 -17.89
N GLY A 84 8.57 -0.74 -17.17
CA GLY A 84 8.64 -0.98 -15.74
C GLY A 84 8.51 0.30 -14.90
N LYS A 85 7.96 1.37 -15.47
CA LYS A 85 7.75 2.66 -14.81
C LYS A 85 6.33 2.73 -14.25
N LEU A 86 6.20 3.26 -13.05
CA LEU A 86 4.92 3.43 -12.38
C LEU A 86 4.03 4.41 -13.14
N VAL A 87 2.85 3.96 -13.59
CA VAL A 87 1.87 4.80 -14.30
C VAL A 87 0.60 5.05 -13.50
N LYS A 88 0.28 4.18 -12.53
CA LYS A 88 -0.92 4.32 -11.70
C LYS A 88 -0.68 3.75 -10.32
N VAL A 89 -1.25 4.41 -9.32
CA VAL A 89 -1.30 3.95 -7.94
C VAL A 89 -2.76 3.94 -7.50
N ALA A 90 -3.19 2.85 -6.88
CA ALA A 90 -4.43 2.76 -6.15
C ALA A 90 -4.13 2.21 -4.75
N ALA A 91 -4.46 2.95 -3.70
CA ALA A 91 -4.21 2.53 -2.34
C ALA A 91 -5.44 2.75 -1.47
N VAL A 92 -5.82 1.72 -0.72
CA VAL A 92 -7.03 1.69 0.09
C VAL A 92 -6.69 1.29 1.52
N HIS A 93 -7.11 2.12 2.47
CA HIS A 93 -7.04 1.84 3.89
C HIS A 93 -8.37 1.23 4.36
N LEU A 94 -8.28 0.02 4.91
CA LEU A 94 -9.38 -0.85 5.30
C LEU A 94 -9.31 -1.15 6.80
N LYS A 95 -10.47 -1.29 7.43
CA LYS A 95 -10.60 -1.89 8.75
C LYS A 95 -10.85 -3.41 8.61
N ASN A 96 -10.00 -4.25 9.19
CA ASN A 96 -10.27 -5.69 9.28
C ASN A 96 -11.36 -5.93 10.33
N GLN A 97 -12.24 -6.91 10.07
CA GLN A 97 -13.24 -7.40 11.02
C GLN A 97 -12.63 -8.36 12.04
#